data_AF-G9KDY3-F1
#
_entry.id   AF-G9KDY3-F1
#
_cell.length_a   1.000
_cell.length_b   1.000
_cell.length_c   1.000
_cell.angle_alpha   90.00
_cell.angle_beta   90.00
_cell.angle_gamma   90.00
#
_symmetry.space_group_name_H-M   'P 1'
#
loop_
_entity.id
_entity.type
_entity.pdbx_description
1 polymer ?
#
loop_
_entity_poly.entity_id
_entity_poly.type
_entity_poly.pdbx_seq_one_letter_code
_entity_poly.pdbx_strand_id
1 'polypeptide(L)'
;KRTVQKNAKYVCLANKNCPVDKRRRNRCQYCRFQKCLSVGMVKEVVRTDSLKGRRGRLPSKPKSPLQQEPSQPSPPSPPICMMNALVRALTDSTPRDLDYSRYCPAEQAAA
;
A
#
# COMPACT_ATOMS: atom_id res chain seq x y z
N LYS A 1 -6.55 16.82 15.06
CA LYS A 1 -5.17 17.22 15.44
C LYS A 1 -4.98 17.40 16.96
N ARG A 2 -5.43 18.51 17.57
CA ARG A 2 -5.11 18.83 18.99
C ARG A 2 -5.49 17.72 19.98
N THR A 3 -6.68 17.14 19.83
CA THR A 3 -7.16 16.03 20.66
C THR A 3 -6.20 14.84 20.64
N VAL A 4 -5.75 14.44 19.46
CA VAL A 4 -4.80 13.32 19.28
C VAL A 4 -3.43 13.68 19.85
N GLN A 5 -2.87 14.86 19.55
CA GLN A 5 -1.54 15.27 20.04
C GLN A 5 -1.45 15.40 21.56
N LYS A 6 -2.55 15.75 22.22
CA LYS A 6 -2.62 15.88 23.68
C LYS A 6 -3.12 14.61 24.36
N ASN A 7 -3.43 13.56 23.61
CA ASN A 7 -4.13 12.37 24.09
C ASN A 7 -5.36 12.72 24.95
N ALA A 8 -6.09 13.77 24.54
CA ALA A 8 -7.19 14.30 25.32
C ALA A 8 -8.38 13.33 25.29
N LYS A 9 -8.90 13.00 26.47
CA LYS A 9 -10.10 12.19 26.67
C LYS A 9 -11.26 13.12 27.03
N TYR A 10 -12.40 12.92 26.39
CA TYR A 10 -13.60 13.70 26.64
C TYR A 10 -14.73 12.79 27.11
N VAL A 11 -15.64 13.34 27.90
CA VAL A 11 -16.87 12.67 28.34
C VAL A 11 -18.06 13.45 27.80
N CYS A 12 -19.08 12.76 27.32
CA CYS A 12 -20.36 13.38 27.00
C CYS A 12 -21.20 13.47 28.28
N LEU A 13 -21.78 14.64 28.55
CA LEU A 13 -22.68 14.85 29.68
C LEU A 13 -24.15 14.48 29.35
N ALA A 14 -24.41 14.04 28.12
CA ALA A 14 -25.72 13.61 27.63
C ALA A 14 -25.60 12.20 27.04
N ASN A 15 -26.46 11.84 26.07
CA ASN A 15 -26.58 10.49 25.55
C ASN A 15 -25.58 10.14 24.41
N LYS A 16 -24.39 10.77 24.39
CA LYS A 16 -23.36 10.54 23.36
C LYS A 16 -23.83 10.78 21.91
N ASN A 17 -24.93 11.51 21.72
CA ASN A 17 -25.56 11.78 20.42
C ASN A 17 -25.76 13.29 20.15
N CYS A 18 -24.95 14.16 20.75
CA CYS A 18 -25.13 15.61 20.60
C CYS A 18 -24.99 16.05 19.13
N PRO A 19 -25.86 16.95 18.63
CA PRO A 19 -25.79 17.42 17.25
C PRO A 19 -24.53 18.28 17.00
N VAL A 20 -23.74 17.91 15.98
CA VAL A 20 -22.47 18.55 15.62
C VAL A 20 -22.61 19.34 14.32
N ASP A 21 -23.04 20.60 14.46
CA ASP A 21 -23.17 21.59 13.38
C ASP A 21 -22.18 22.75 13.54
N LYS A 22 -22.07 23.64 12.55
CA LYS A 22 -21.16 24.82 12.59
C LYS A 22 -21.31 25.65 13.87
N ARG A 23 -22.56 25.88 14.31
CA ARG A 23 -22.89 26.67 15.52
C ARG A 23 -22.64 25.93 16.83
N ARG A 24 -22.92 24.62 16.88
CA ARG A 24 -22.98 23.84 18.14
C ARG A 24 -21.84 22.86 18.36
N ARG A 25 -20.95 22.65 17.39
CA ARG A 25 -19.85 21.68 17.46
C ARG A 25 -18.92 21.82 18.68
N ASN A 26 -18.86 23.00 19.30
CA ASN A 26 -18.02 23.23 20.47
C ASN A 26 -18.71 22.87 21.80
N ARG A 27 -20.04 22.63 21.81
CA ARG A 27 -20.79 22.30 23.04
C ARG A 27 -20.41 20.94 23.64
N CYS A 28 -20.12 19.95 22.80
CA CYS A 28 -19.71 18.62 23.26
C CYS A 28 -18.45 18.17 22.51
N GLN A 29 -17.32 18.18 23.21
CA GLN A 29 -16.03 17.79 22.63
C GLN A 29 -15.98 16.29 22.31
N TYR A 30 -16.64 15.46 23.14
CA TYR A 30 -16.79 14.02 22.90
C TYR A 30 -17.50 13.74 21.57
N CYS A 31 -18.74 14.21 21.40
CA CYS A 31 -19.51 13.93 20.19
C CYS A 31 -18.86 14.51 18.93
N ARG A 32 -18.21 15.68 19.05
CA ARG A 32 -17.42 16.25 17.95
C ARG A 32 -16.27 15.32 17.55
N PHE A 33 -15.49 14.87 18.52
CA PHE A 33 -14.35 14.00 18.23
C PHE A 33 -14.80 12.63 17.72
N GLN A 34 -15.86 12.06 18.30
CA GLN A 34 -16.46 10.82 17.82
C GLN A 34 -16.91 10.95 16.37
N LYS A 35 -17.65 12.00 16.00
CA LYS A 35 -18.06 12.26 14.62
C LYS A 35 -16.86 12.39 13.67
N CYS A 36 -15.77 13.04 14.10
CA CYS A 36 -14.54 13.10 13.30
C CYS A 36 -14.02 11.70 12.93
N LEU A 37 -14.02 10.76 13.88
CA LEU A 37 -13.62 9.38 13.61
C LEU A 37 -14.63 8.65 12.73
N SER A 38 -15.93 8.84 12.98
CA SER A 38 -17.01 8.21 12.19
C SER A 38 -17.01 8.62 10.72
N VAL A 39 -16.60 9.87 10.40
CA VAL A 39 -16.46 10.33 9.01
C VAL A 39 -15.11 9.97 8.37
N GLY A 40 -14.27 9.17 9.05
CA GLY A 40 -13.02 8.66 8.50
C GLY A 40 -11.77 9.52 8.75
N MET A 41 -11.78 10.44 9.73
CA MET A 41 -10.52 11.10 10.12
C MET A 41 -9.59 10.10 10.81
N VAL A 42 -8.43 9.88 10.20
CA VAL A 42 -7.40 8.93 10.64
C VAL A 42 -6.54 9.56 11.74
N LYS A 43 -6.34 8.87 12.88
CA LYS A 43 -5.55 9.39 14.01
C LYS A 43 -4.05 9.37 13.69
N GLU A 44 -3.63 8.34 12.98
CA GLU A 44 -2.25 8.02 12.58
C GLU A 44 -1.67 9.08 11.62
N VAL A 45 -2.54 9.80 10.91
CA VAL A 45 -2.16 10.94 10.05
C VAL A 45 -1.70 12.15 10.89
N VAL A 46 -2.06 12.20 12.18
CA VAL A 46 -1.58 13.24 13.08
C VAL A 46 -0.14 12.92 13.47
N ARG A 47 0.81 13.74 12.99
CA ARG A 47 2.22 13.65 13.37
C ARG A 47 2.42 13.72 14.89
N THR A 48 3.05 12.69 15.45
CA THR A 48 3.51 12.60 16.84
C THR A 48 5.04 12.65 16.90
N ASP A 49 5.58 12.86 18.10
CA ASP A 49 7.00 12.68 18.44
C ASP A 49 7.98 13.37 17.47
N SER A 50 8.90 12.61 16.86
CA SER A 50 9.96 13.08 15.96
C SER A 50 9.47 13.76 14.68
N LEU A 51 8.20 13.58 14.31
CA LEU A 51 7.58 14.23 13.16
C LEU A 51 6.83 15.52 13.52
N LYS A 52 6.70 15.85 14.82
CA LYS A 52 5.99 17.05 15.27
C LYS A 52 6.69 18.31 14.74
N GLY A 53 5.91 19.23 14.16
CA GLY A 53 6.42 20.49 13.59
C GLY A 53 6.83 20.41 12.11
N ARG A 54 7.06 19.21 11.56
CA ARG A 54 7.33 19.05 10.12
C ARG A 54 6.10 19.38 9.28
N ARG A 55 6.30 20.15 8.21
CA ARG A 55 5.28 20.49 7.18
C ARG A 55 5.48 19.61 5.94
N GLY A 56 4.50 19.60 5.03
CA GLY A 56 4.54 18.81 3.79
C GLY A 56 3.81 17.46 3.88
N ARG A 57 4.10 16.54 2.96
CA ARG A 57 3.49 15.20 2.87
C ARG A 57 3.97 14.33 4.05
N LEU A 58 3.10 13.45 4.57
CA LEU A 58 3.56 12.43 5.52
C LEU A 58 4.51 11.45 4.81
N PRO A 59 5.59 11.00 5.46
CA PRO A 59 6.38 9.90 4.93
C PRO A 59 5.45 8.72 4.66
N SER A 60 5.38 8.26 3.41
CA SER A 60 4.72 7.00 3.10
C SER A 60 5.54 5.91 3.78
N LYS A 61 4.96 5.23 4.75
CA LYS A 61 5.58 4.04 5.33
C LYS A 61 5.78 3.06 4.16
N PRO A 62 7.01 2.61 3.85
CA PRO A 62 7.18 1.54 2.88
C PRO A 62 6.35 0.36 3.38
N LYS A 63 5.56 -0.22 2.47
CA LYS A 63 4.72 -1.38 2.76
C LYS A 63 5.67 -2.53 3.13
N SER A 64 5.90 -2.73 4.42
CA SER A 64 6.62 -3.90 4.92
C SER A 64 5.77 -5.13 4.60
N PRO A 65 6.30 -6.19 3.95
CA PRO A 65 5.53 -7.38 3.58
C PRO A 65 5.01 -8.25 4.75
N LEU A 66 5.09 -7.81 6.00
CA LEU A 66 4.79 -8.62 7.18
C LEU A 66 3.56 -8.10 7.93
N GLN A 67 2.37 -8.31 7.36
CA GLN A 67 1.10 -8.37 8.09
C GLN A 67 0.19 -9.32 7.30
N GLN A 68 0.51 -10.61 7.38
CA GLN A 68 -0.39 -11.68 7.00
C GLN A 68 -0.85 -12.33 8.32
N GLU A 69 -1.99 -11.85 8.83
CA GLU A 69 -2.77 -12.58 9.83
C GLU A 69 -3.27 -13.88 9.17
N PRO A 70 -3.14 -15.05 9.82
CA PRO A 70 -3.46 -16.33 9.21
C PRO A 70 -4.97 -16.54 9.13
N SER A 71 -5.57 -16.14 8.01
CA SER A 71 -6.91 -16.61 7.63
C SER A 71 -7.00 -16.92 6.13
N GLN A 72 -6.83 -18.22 5.86
CA GLN A 72 -7.45 -19.02 4.79
C GLN A 72 -6.82 -19.05 3.37
N PRO A 73 -6.89 -20.23 2.71
CA PRO A 73 -6.00 -20.61 1.62
C PRO A 73 -6.55 -20.19 0.25
N SER A 74 -5.75 -19.46 -0.51
CA SER A 74 -5.91 -19.35 -1.97
C SER A 74 -4.55 -19.68 -2.60
N PRO A 75 -4.54 -20.37 -3.76
CA PRO A 75 -3.34 -21.03 -4.27
C PRO A 75 -2.26 -20.00 -4.62
N PRO A 76 -1.00 -20.26 -4.27
CA PRO A 76 0.08 -19.31 -4.47
C PRO A 76 0.36 -19.18 -5.97
N SER A 77 0.07 -18.02 -6.53
CA SER A 77 0.84 -17.55 -7.70
C SER A 77 2.32 -17.64 -7.31
N PRO A 78 3.19 -18.22 -8.16
CA PRO A 78 4.58 -18.42 -7.78
C PRO A 78 5.21 -17.07 -7.42
N PRO A 79 6.03 -17.01 -6.35
CA PRO A 79 6.67 -15.77 -5.94
C PRO A 79 7.42 -15.15 -7.13
N ILE A 80 7.43 -13.83 -7.22
CA ILE A 80 8.02 -13.08 -8.35
C ILE A 80 9.47 -13.52 -8.63
N CYS A 81 10.21 -13.99 -7.63
CA CYS A 81 11.55 -14.54 -7.82
C CYS A 81 11.56 -15.81 -8.70
N MET A 82 10.57 -16.69 -8.57
CA MET A 82 10.43 -17.88 -9.40
C MET A 82 10.06 -17.50 -10.83
N MET A 83 9.16 -16.53 -11.02
CA MET A 83 8.85 -16.02 -12.37
C MET A 83 10.10 -15.44 -13.04
N ASN A 84 10.89 -14.63 -12.32
CA ASN A 84 12.13 -14.07 -12.85
C ASN A 84 13.20 -15.14 -13.14
N ALA A 85 13.30 -16.18 -12.30
CA ALA A 85 14.20 -17.30 -12.52
C ALA A 85 13.82 -18.10 -13.77
N LEU A 86 12.52 -18.36 -13.98
CA LEU A 86 12.02 -19.06 -15.16
C LEU A 86 12.23 -18.26 -16.45
N VAL A 87 11.98 -16.94 -16.42
CA VAL A 87 12.22 -16.07 -17.58
C VAL A 87 13.70 -16.07 -17.97
N ARG A 88 14.61 -15.98 -16.99
CA ARG A 88 16.05 -16.05 -17.21
C ARG A 88 16.48 -17.40 -17.78
N ALA A 89 16.00 -18.51 -17.21
CA ALA A 89 16.30 -19.84 -17.72
C ALA A 89 15.82 -20.01 -19.18
N LEU A 90 14.63 -19.48 -19.50
CA LEU A 90 14.10 -19.52 -20.87
C LEU A 90 14.98 -18.72 -21.83
N THR A 91 15.37 -17.50 -21.45
CA THR A 91 16.25 -16.65 -22.29
C THR A 91 17.63 -17.27 -22.50
N ASP A 92 18.17 -17.97 -21.50
CA ASP A 92 19.45 -18.67 -21.57
C ASP A 92 19.37 -19.92 -22.46
N SER A 93 18.22 -20.63 -22.42
CA SER A 93 17.96 -21.83 -23.21
C SER A 93 17.56 -21.56 -24.67
N THR A 94 17.19 -20.33 -25.02
CA THR A 94 16.89 -19.95 -26.40
C THR A 94 18.17 -19.45 -27.09
N PRO A 95 18.80 -20.22 -28.00
CA PRO A 95 19.89 -19.69 -28.80
C PRO A 95 19.34 -18.60 -29.73
N ARG A 96 19.54 -17.32 -29.39
CA ARG A 96 19.50 -16.24 -30.37
C ARG A 96 20.78 -16.35 -31.20
N ASP A 97 20.76 -17.23 -32.19
CA ASP A 97 21.44 -17.11 -33.48
C ASP A 97 21.39 -18.48 -34.17
N LEU A 98 20.39 -18.68 -35.03
CA LEU A 98 20.53 -19.67 -36.09
C LEU A 98 21.47 -19.05 -37.12
N ASP A 99 22.76 -19.36 -37.01
CA ASP A 99 23.76 -18.98 -38.02
C ASP A 99 23.51 -19.77 -39.32
N TYR A 100 22.73 -19.18 -40.21
CA TYR A 100 22.43 -19.70 -41.55
C TYR A 100 23.64 -19.64 -42.50
N SER A 101 24.79 -19.10 -42.05
CA SER A 101 26.01 -18.98 -42.85
C SER A 101 26.70 -20.32 -43.16
N ARG A 102 26.28 -21.43 -42.53
CA ARG A 102 26.84 -22.77 -42.79
C ARG A 102 26.12 -23.57 -43.87
N TYR A 103 25.00 -23.07 -44.41
CA TYR A 103 24.33 -23.72 -45.52
C TYR A 103 24.95 -23.23 -46.84
N CYS A 104 26.05 -23.85 -47.27
CA CYS A 104 26.54 -23.74 -48.65
C CYS A 104 25.74 -24.69 -49.55
N PRO A 105 24.95 -24.21 -50.53
CA PRO A 105 24.46 -25.05 -51.60
C PRO A 105 25.48 -25.03 -52.74
N ALA A 106 26.46 -25.94 -52.70
CA ALA A 106 27.21 -26.28 -53.89
C ALA A 106 26.52 -27.46 -54.61
N GLU A 107 26.19 -27.22 -55.88
CA GLU A 107 25.91 -28.17 -56.98
C GLU A 107 24.73 -29.15 -56.91
N GLN A 108 23.73 -28.88 -57.78
CA GLN A 108 23.02 -29.79 -58.74
C GLN A 108 21.57 -29.29 -58.92
N ALA A 109 20.96 -29.17 -60.10
CA ALA A 109 21.34 -29.46 -61.48
C ALA A 109 20.27 -28.84 -62.41
N ALA A 110 20.61 -28.70 -63.70
CA ALA A 110 19.72 -28.75 -64.86
C ALA A 110 18.68 -27.62 -65.06
N ALA A 111 18.95 -26.72 -66.02
CA ALA A 111 18.44 -26.79 -67.40
C ALA A 111 19.01 -25.63 -68.23
#